data_AF-A0A126QUT8-F1
#
_entry.id   AF-A0A126QUT8-F1
#
_cell.length_a   1.000
_cell.length_b   1.000
_cell.length_c   1.000
_cell.angle_alpha   90.00
_cell.angle_beta   90.00
_cell.angle_gamma   90.00
#
_symmetry.space_group_name_H-M   'P 1'
#
loop_
_entity.id
_entity.type
_entity.pdbx_description
1 polymer ?
#
loop_
_entity_poly.entity_id
_entity_poly.type
_entity_poly.pdbx_seq_one_letter_code
_entity_poly.pdbx_strand_id
1 'polypeptide(L)' 'MWINLSDIMDVKEQILEAMKKAGEPLNAGKVAELTGLDRKVVDKAFAEMKKDGTIVSPVRCKWEPAKK' A
#
# COMPACT_ATOMS: atom_id res chain seq x y z
N MET A 1 14.25 17.09 -2.09
CA MET A 1 13.66 16.66 -0.81
C MET A 1 13.77 15.15 -0.75
N TRP A 2 14.70 14.64 0.05
CA TRP A 2 14.95 13.21 0.19
C TRP A 2 13.96 12.68 1.21
N ILE A 3 12.95 11.96 0.74
CA ILE A 3 12.05 11.23 1.62
C ILE A 3 12.91 10.16 2.30
N ASN A 4 12.92 10.14 3.64
CA ASN A 4 13.71 9.19 4.42
C ASN A 4 13.15 7.78 4.20
N LEU A 5 14.06 6.81 4.06
CA LEU A 5 13.73 5.40 3.85
C LEU A 5 12.95 4.82 5.05
N SER A 6 13.07 5.44 6.22
CA SER A 6 12.37 5.10 7.47
C SER A 6 10.85 5.22 7.35
N ASP A 7 10.35 6.23 6.64
CA ASP A 7 8.92 6.52 6.54
C ASP A 7 8.20 5.51 5.64
N ILE A 8 8.92 4.89 4.70
CA ILE A 8 8.34 3.95 3.74
C ILE A 8 7.93 2.64 4.42
N MET A 9 8.69 2.16 5.41
CA MET A 9 8.35 0.91 6.10
C MET A 9 7.06 1.06 6.92
N ASP A 10 6.92 2.17 7.64
CA ASP A 10 5.71 2.52 8.42
C ASP A 10 4.47 2.64 7.52
N VAL A 11 4.63 3.31 6.37
CA VAL A 11 3.59 3.41 5.35
C VAL A 11 3.15 2.04 4.84
N LYS A 12 4.07 1.13 4.54
CA LYS A 12 3.71 -0.22 4.06
C LYS A 12 2.84 -0.95 5.08
N GLU A 13 3.16 -0.83 6.37
CA GLU A 13 2.39 -1.45 7.45
C GLU A 13 0.99 -0.83 7.57
N GLN A 14 0.88 0.50 7.56
CA GLN A 14 -0.42 1.19 7.57
C GLN A 14 -1.28 0.80 6.36
N ILE A 15 -0.69 0.72 5.16
CA ILE A 15 -1.37 0.28 3.96
C ILE A 15 -1.87 -1.15 4.11
N LEU A 16 -1.04 -2.05 4.63
CA LEU A 16 -1.37 -3.46 4.81
C LEU A 16 -2.47 -3.65 5.85
N GLU A 17 -2.45 -2.89 6.95
CA GLU A 17 -3.51 -2.86 7.96
C GLU A 17 -4.82 -2.31 7.40
N ALA A 18 -4.78 -1.19 6.67
CA ALA A 18 -5.95 -0.60 6.03
C ALA A 18 -6.58 -1.58 5.04
N MET A 19 -5.77 -2.28 4.25
CA MET A 19 -6.22 -3.34 3.34
C MET A 19 -6.82 -4.53 4.10
N LYS A 20 -6.18 -5.00 5.18
CA LYS A 20 -6.71 -6.09 6.02
C LYS A 20 -8.04 -5.72 6.69
N LYS A 21 -8.16 -4.49 7.19
CA LYS A 21 -9.40 -3.97 7.80
C LYS A 21 -10.51 -3.78 6.78
N ALA A 22 -10.18 -3.34 5.57
CA ALA A 22 -11.16 -3.21 4.50
C ALA A 22 -11.67 -4.56 4.02
N GLY A 23 -10.86 -5.63 4.10
CA GLY A 23 -11.26 -6.98 3.69
C GLY A 23 -11.59 -7.11 2.19
N GLU A 24 -11.29 -6.06 1.43
CA GLU A 24 -11.58 -5.93 0.01
C GLU A 24 -10.36 -5.34 -0.69
N PRO A 25 -10.20 -5.62 -1.99
CA PRO A 25 -9.13 -5.03 -2.76
C PRO A 25 -9.28 -3.51 -2.89
N LEU A 26 -8.35 -2.77 -2.31
CA LEU A 26 -8.32 -1.31 -2.35
C LEU A 26 -7.46 -0.79 -3.50
N ASN A 27 -7.74 0.42 -3.97
CA ASN A 27 -6.89 1.13 -4.93
C ASN A 27 -5.95 2.14 -4.20
N ALA A 28 -4.87 2.57 -4.85
CA ALA A 28 -3.89 3.49 -4.25
C ALA A 28 -4.51 4.82 -3.79
N GLY A 29 -5.54 5.32 -4.48
CA GLY A 29 -6.25 6.54 -4.08
C GLY A 29 -7.04 6.35 -2.78
N LYS A 30 -7.79 5.25 -2.69
CA LYS A 30 -8.59 4.88 -1.52
C LYS A 30 -7.69 4.62 -0.32
N VAL A 31 -6.53 4.00 -0.54
CA VAL A 31 -5.52 3.80 0.50
C VAL A 31 -5.00 5.14 0.99
N ALA A 32 -4.61 6.05 0.09
CA ALA A 32 -4.16 7.40 0.47
C ALA A 32 -5.23 8.18 1.25
N GLU A 33 -6.51 8.06 0.88
CA GLU A 33 -7.62 8.68 1.60
C GLU A 33 -7.84 8.05 2.99
N LEU A 34 -7.76 6.72 3.09
CA LEU A 34 -7.98 5.99 4.34
C LEU A 34 -6.84 6.17 5.35
N THR A 35 -5.60 6.23 4.87
CA THR A 35 -4.42 6.39 5.72
C THR A 35 -4.02 7.85 5.90
N GLY A 36 -4.59 8.77 5.12
CA GLY A 36 -4.20 10.19 5.09
C GLY A 36 -2.79 10.42 4.53
N LEU A 37 -2.24 9.44 3.82
CA LEU A 37 -0.88 9.51 3.28
C LEU A 37 -0.82 10.26 1.95
N ASP A 38 0.32 10.89 1.71
CA ASP A 38 0.62 11.52 0.44
C ASP A 38 0.59 10.50 -0.71
N ARG A 39 -0.07 10.85 -1.81
CA ARG A 39 -0.20 9.97 -2.98
C ARG A 39 1.15 9.54 -3.56
N LYS A 40 2.16 10.41 -3.47
CA LYS A 40 3.55 10.10 -3.88
C LYS A 40 4.20 9.04 -3.00
N VAL A 41 3.87 9.03 -1.71
CA VAL A 41 4.40 8.08 -0.74
C VAL A 41 3.70 6.72 -0.93
N VAL A 42 2.37 6.74 -1.10
CA VAL A 42 1.58 5.54 -1.41
C VAL A 42 2.04 4.90 -2.72
N ASP A 43 2.23 5.66 -3.80
CA ASP A 43 2.71 5.10 -5.08
C ASP A 43 4.10 4.47 -4.97
N LYS A 44 5.02 5.07 -4.20
CA LYS A 44 6.35 4.48 -3.93
C LYS A 44 6.25 3.19 -3.11
N ALA A 45 5.45 3.21 -2.05
CA ALA A 45 5.22 2.03 -1.23
C ALA A 45 4.60 0.90 -2.05
N PHE A 46 3.61 1.20 -2.90
CA PHE A 46 3.03 0.23 -3.84
C PHE A 46 4.05 -0.34 -4.81
N ALA A 47 4.93 0.51 -5.37
CA ALA A 47 5.98 0.06 -6.28
C ALA A 47 6.98 -0.89 -5.60
N GLU A 48 7.30 -0.65 -4.33
CA GLU A 48 8.15 -1.53 -3.53
C GLU A 48 7.42 -2.81 -3.10
N MET A 49 6.20 -2.70 -2.55
CA MET A 49 5.40 -3.87 -2.13
C MET A 49 5.09 -4.81 -3.30
N LYS A 50 4.93 -4.27 -4.51
CA LYS A 50 4.80 -5.06 -5.75
C LYS A 50 6.09 -5.81 -6.09
N LYS A 51 7.27 -5.22 -5.81
CA LYS A 51 8.57 -5.89 -5.99
C LYS A 51 8.81 -6.95 -4.92
N ASP A 52 8.41 -6.67 -3.68
CA ASP A 52 8.54 -7.57 -2.53
C ASP A 52 7.55 -8.76 -2.60
N GLY A 53 6.49 -8.64 -3.40
CA GLY A 53 5.45 -9.68 -3.53
C GLY A 53 4.48 -9.74 -2.34
N THR A 54 4.51 -8.73 -1.46
CA THR A 54 3.68 -8.62 -0.26
C THR A 54 2.22 -8.24 -0.57
N ILE A 55 1.97 -7.69 -1.76
CA ILE A 55 0.63 -7.41 -2.29
C ILE A 55 0.43 -8.17 -3.59
N VAL A 56 -0.74 -8.78 -3.74
CA VAL A 56 -1.13 -9.47 -4.97
C VAL A 56 -2.20 -8.62 -5.66
N SER A 57 -2.11 -8.47 -6.97
CA SER A 57 -3.17 -7.85 -7.78
C SER A 57 -3.87 -8.94 -8.59
N PRO A 58 -4.79 -9.71 -7.98
CA PRO A 58 -5.48 -10.81 -8.67
C PRO A 58 -6.40 -10.31 -9.81
N VAL A 59 -6.86 -9.07 -9.74
CA VAL A 59 -7.68 -8.41 -10.78
C VAL A 59 -7.12 -6.99 -11.02
N ARG A 60 -7.12 -6.52 -12.28
CA ARG A 60 -6.68 -5.16 -12.61
C ARG A 60 -7.37 -4.14 -11.70
N CYS A 61 -6.57 -3.28 -11.06
CA CYS A 61 -6.99 -2.21 -10.15
C CYS A 61 -7.51 -2.65 -8.78
N LYS A 62 -7.26 -3.90 -8.37
CA LYS A 62 -7.66 -4.45 -7.07
C LYS A 62 -6.43 -5.03 -6.37
N TRP A 63 -6.04 -4.46 -5.23
CA TRP A 63 -4.86 -4.85 -4.46
C TRP A 63 -5.25 -5.51 -3.14
N GLU A 64 -4.80 -6.74 -2.93
CA GLU A 64 -5.07 -7.52 -1.72
C GLU A 64 -3.77 -7.80 -0.96
N PRO A 65 -3.79 -7.84 0.38
CA PRO A 65 -2.64 -8.23 1.17
C PRO A 65 -2.36 -9.71 0.91
N ALA A 66 -1.13 -10.06 0.53
CA ALA A 66 -0.74 -11.44 0.30
C ALA A 66 -0.83 -12.20 1.64
N LYS A 67 -1.87 -13.02 1.80
CA LYS A 67 -2.00 -13.95 2.92
C LYS A 67 -1.02 -15.09 2.66
N LYS A 68 0.15 -15.04 3.29
CA LYS A 68 0.96 -16.23 3.54
C LYS A 68 0.72 -16.68 4.98
#